data_AF-A0A9K3J5B7-F1
#
_entry.id   AF-A0A9K3J5B7-F1
#
_cell.length_a   1.000
_cell.length_b   1.000
_cell.length_c   1.000
_cell.angle_alpha   90.00
_cell.angle_beta   90.00
_cell.angle_gamma   90.00
#
_symmetry.space_group_name_H-M   'P 1'
#
loop_
_entity.id
_entity.type
_entity.pdbx_description
1 polymer ?
#
loop_
_entity_poly.entity_id
_entity_poly.type
_entity_poly.pdbx_seq_one_letter_code
_entity_poly.pdbx_strand_id
1 'polypeptide(L)'
;MYNVPGEKELRFQIYYGNAIYVENHNSQNHPYKLKLNRFANLSLDEYRGSYKSTEMIDQRRKGKAESFKSDRYSPTPADVLRGTYSLLSQN
;
A
#
# COMPACT_ATOMS: atom_id res chain seq x y z
N MET A 1 -12.01 21.12 5.04
CA MET A 1 -12.54 22.50 4.94
C MET A 1 -12.58 22.86 3.47
N TYR A 2 -13.76 23.12 2.90
CA TYR A 2 -13.93 23.58 1.51
C TYR A 2 -13.82 25.11 1.51
N ASN A 3 -12.60 25.63 1.39
CA ASN A 3 -12.33 27.06 1.63
C ASN A 3 -12.10 27.87 0.34
N VAL A 4 -12.17 27.24 -0.84
CA VAL A 4 -12.04 27.95 -2.11
C VAL A 4 -13.43 28.13 -2.74
N PRO A 5 -13.84 29.36 -3.09
CA PRO A 5 -15.07 29.60 -3.85
C PRO A 5 -15.06 28.77 -5.14
N GLY A 6 -16.09 27.96 -5.37
CA GLY A 6 -16.19 27.06 -6.53
C GLY A 6 -15.70 25.62 -6.31
N GLU A 7 -14.98 25.33 -5.22
CA GLU A 7 -14.52 23.97 -4.93
C GLU A 7 -15.70 23.01 -4.68
N LYS A 8 -16.74 23.48 -3.99
CA LYS A 8 -17.95 22.68 -3.74
C LYS A 8 -18.64 22.26 -5.05
N GLU A 9 -18.69 23.15 -6.03
CA GLU A 9 -19.30 22.89 -7.33
C GLU A 9 -18.47 21.86 -8.12
N LEU A 10 -17.14 22.06 -8.18
CA LEU A 10 -16.24 21.09 -8.80
C LEU A 10 -16.35 19.70 -8.18
N ARG A 11 -16.40 19.64 -6.84
CA ARG A 11 -16.51 18.39 -6.07
C ARG A 11 -17.86 17.72 -6.31
N PHE A 12 -18.93 18.50 -6.45
CA PHE A 12 -20.24 18.00 -6.83
C PHE A 12 -20.25 17.41 -8.25
N GLN A 13 -19.61 18.07 -9.21
CA GLN A 13 -19.48 17.55 -10.59
C GLN A 13 -18.72 16.22 -10.63
N ILE A 14 -17.61 16.13 -9.89
CA ILE A 14 -16.86 14.86 -9.74
C ILE A 14 -17.75 13.77 -9.14
N TYR A 15 -18.46 14.11 -8.05
CA TYR A 15 -19.36 13.17 -7.41
C TYR A 15 -20.47 12.69 -8.33
N TYR A 16 -21.06 13.59 -9.11
CA TYR A 16 -22.12 13.27 -10.07
C TYR A 16 -21.61 12.33 -11.18
N GLY A 17 -20.44 12.61 -11.74
CA GLY A 17 -19.80 11.73 -12.73
C GLY A 17 -19.53 10.33 -12.16
N ASN A 18 -19.03 10.26 -10.92
CA ASN A 18 -18.79 8.98 -10.24
C ASN A 18 -20.09 8.22 -9.94
N ALA A 19 -21.19 8.91 -9.60
CA ALA A 19 -22.50 8.29 -9.38
C ALA A 19 -23.05 7.65 -10.66
N ILE A 20 -22.96 8.35 -11.80
CA ILE A 20 -23.34 7.79 -13.11
C ILE A 20 -22.50 6.57 -13.44
N TYR A 21 -21.19 6.63 -13.19
CA TYR A 21 -20.30 5.50 -13.45
C TYR A 21 -20.68 4.26 -12.62
N VAL A 22 -20.98 4.46 -11.32
CA VAL A 22 -21.42 3.38 -10.44
C VAL A 22 -22.71 2.74 -10.95
N GLU A 23 -23.70 3.54 -11.34
CA GLU A 23 -24.97 3.03 -11.84
C GLU A 23 -24.78 2.24 -13.14
N ASN A 24 -24.03 2.79 -14.10
CA ASN A 24 -23.74 2.13 -15.36
C ASN A 24 -22.91 0.85 -15.19
N HIS A 25 -21.99 0.81 -14.23
CA HIS A 25 -21.26 -0.42 -13.93
C HIS A 25 -22.18 -1.45 -13.27
N ASN A 26 -23.03 -1.05 -12.33
CA ASN A 26 -23.92 -1.97 -11.61
C ASN A 26 -25.07 -2.50 -12.47
N SER A 27 -25.44 -1.81 -13.55
CA SER A 27 -26.43 -2.29 -14.53
C SER A 27 -25.87 -3.39 -15.44
N GLN A 28 -24.55 -3.54 -15.49
CA GLN A 28 -23.86 -4.61 -16.19
C GLN A 28 -23.67 -5.84 -15.29
N ASN A 29 -23.46 -7.02 -15.89
CA ASN A 29 -23.34 -8.28 -15.16
C ASN A 29 -21.90 -8.53 -14.66
N HIS A 30 -21.46 -7.74 -13.67
CA HIS A 30 -20.17 -7.91 -13.00
C HIS A 30 -20.30 -8.77 -11.74
N PRO A 31 -19.25 -9.50 -11.35
CA PRO A 31 -19.25 -10.33 -10.13
C PRO A 31 -19.21 -9.50 -8.83
N TYR A 32 -19.14 -8.17 -8.92
CA TYR A 32 -19.16 -7.25 -7.80
C TYR A 32 -19.97 -6.00 -8.15
N LYS A 33 -20.34 -5.23 -7.11
CA LYS A 33 -21.06 -3.97 -7.25
C LYS A 33 -20.23 -2.82 -6.70
N LEU A 34 -20.23 -1.71 -7.42
CA LEU A 34 -19.66 -0.46 -6.94
C LEU A 34 -20.68 0.27 -6.05
N LYS A 35 -20.17 1.09 -5.14
CA LYS A 35 -20.96 1.97 -4.29
C LYS A 35 -20.26 3.31 -4.14
N LEU A 36 -21.07 4.35 -3.94
CA LEU A 36 -20.57 5.64 -3.52
C LEU A 36 -19.96 5.51 -2.12
N ASN A 37 -18.69 5.86 -2.01
CA ASN A 37 -17.90 5.74 -0.79
C ASN A 37 -17.20 7.07 -0.48
N ARG A 38 -16.33 7.08 0.53
CA ARG A 38 -15.56 8.29 0.94
C ARG A 38 -14.63 8.87 -0.14
N PHE A 39 -14.46 8.18 -1.26
CA PHE A 39 -13.65 8.60 -2.40
C PHE A 39 -14.51 9.09 -3.57
N ALA A 40 -15.84 9.11 -3.44
CA ALA A 40 -16.74 9.50 -4.53
C ALA A 40 -16.58 10.97 -4.96
N ASN A 41 -15.98 11.82 -4.13
CA ASN A 41 -15.68 13.22 -4.43
C ASN A 41 -14.25 13.45 -4.98
N LEU A 42 -13.49 12.39 -5.24
CA LEU A 42 -12.13 12.45 -5.76
C LEU A 42 -12.09 12.11 -7.25
N SER A 43 -11.24 12.81 -7.99
CA SER A 43 -10.84 12.39 -9.33
C SER A 43 -9.87 11.20 -9.26
N LEU A 44 -9.69 10.49 -10.38
CA LEU A 44 -8.77 9.36 -10.44
C LEU A 44 -7.32 9.77 -10.10
N ASP A 45 -6.90 10.96 -10.52
CA ASP A 45 -5.55 11.47 -10.25
C ASP A 45 -5.37 11.86 -8.79
N GLU A 46 -6.38 12.49 -8.19
CA GLU A 46 -6.38 12.81 -6.74
C GLU A 46 -6.36 11.53 -5.90
N TYR A 47 -7.14 10.52 -6.30
CA TYR A 47 -7.15 9.22 -5.66
C TYR A 47 -5.78 8.52 -5.78
N ARG A 48 -5.18 8.56 -6.98
CA ARG A 48 -3.87 7.94 -7.24
C ARG A 48 -2.75 8.60 -6.44
N GLY A 49 -2.71 9.93 -6.42
CA GLY A 49 -1.68 10.68 -5.68
C GLY A 49 -1.78 10.51 -4.16
N SER A 50 -3.00 10.42 -3.63
CA SER A 50 -3.22 10.40 -2.17
C SER A 50 -3.30 9.00 -1.55
N TYR A 51 -3.85 8.03 -2.28
CA TYR A 51 -4.23 6.72 -1.72
C TYR A 51 -3.59 5.52 -2.42
N LYS A 52 -3.10 5.69 -3.65
CA LYS A 52 -2.52 4.58 -4.44
C LYS A 52 -0.99 4.53 -4.39
N SER A 53 -0.35 5.36 -3.56
CA SER A 53 1.10 5.36 -3.35
C SER A 53 1.54 4.23 -2.41
N THR A 54 1.43 2.98 -2.88
CA THR A 54 2.05 1.81 -2.22
C THR A 54 3.56 2.00 -2.04
N GLU A 55 4.20 2.76 -2.94
CA GLU A 55 5.62 3.15 -2.88
C GLU A 55 6.01 3.87 -1.56
N MET A 56 5.14 4.72 -1.02
CA MET A 56 5.43 5.44 0.24
C MET A 56 5.29 4.55 1.48
N ILE A 57 4.40 3.55 1.42
CA ILE A 57 4.24 2.55 2.49
C ILE A 57 5.48 1.65 2.54
N ASP A 58 6.03 1.27 1.38
CA ASP A 58 7.23 0.45 1.31
C ASP A 58 8.49 1.18 1.79
N GLN A 59 8.64 2.48 1.53
CA GLN A 59 9.73 3.26 2.11
C GLN A 59 9.64 3.35 3.64
N ARG A 60 8.45 3.58 4.22
CA ARG A 60 8.24 3.54 5.68
C ARG A 60 8.50 2.16 6.28
N ARG A 61 8.14 1.08 5.57
CA ARG A 61 8.39 -0.29 6.03
C ARG A 61 9.86 -0.67 5.94
N LYS A 62 10.59 -0.25 4.90
CA LYS A 62 12.03 -0.49 4.74
C LYS A 62 12.86 0.18 5.85
N GLY A 63 12.57 1.44 6.16
CA GLY A 63 13.26 2.14 7.27
C GLY A 63 13.03 1.49 8.64
N LYS A 64 11.90 0.83 8.84
CA LYS A 64 11.60 0.08 10.07
C LYS A 64 12.20 -1.33 10.06
N ALA A 65 12.23 -2.01 8.92
CA ALA A 65 12.85 -3.33 8.79
C ALA A 65 14.37 -3.28 9.06
N GLU A 66 15.04 -2.19 8.68
CA GLU A 66 16.47 -2.00 9.01
C GLU A 66 16.72 -1.77 10.50
N SER A 67 15.80 -1.10 11.22
CA SER A 67 15.97 -0.84 12.66
C SER A 67 15.61 -2.04 13.56
N PHE A 68 14.97 -3.09 13.02
CA PHE A 68 14.54 -4.28 13.76
C PHE A 68 15.36 -5.54 13.42
N LYS A 69 16.55 -5.39 12.83
CA LYS A 69 17.49 -6.51 12.68
C LYS A 69 17.92 -6.98 14.08
N SER A 70 17.34 -8.08 14.55
CA SER A 70 17.72 -8.69 15.82
C SER A 70 18.98 -9.50 15.64
N ASP A 71 19.99 -9.30 16.49
CA ASP A 71 21.21 -10.13 16.56
C ASP A 71 20.94 -11.58 17.01
N ARG A 72 19.68 -11.97 17.18
CA ARG A 72 19.26 -13.31 17.61
C ARG A 72 19.73 -14.43 16.67
N TYR A 73 20.02 -14.13 15.41
CA TYR A 73 20.57 -15.07 14.42
C TYR A 73 21.99 -14.69 13.97
N SER A 74 22.66 -13.77 14.67
CA SER A 74 24.07 -13.47 14.39
C SER A 74 24.92 -14.68 14.78
N PRO A 75 25.80 -15.19 13.89
CA PRO A 75 26.58 -16.40 14.15
C PRO A 75 27.40 -16.24 15.44
N THR A 76 27.24 -17.16 16.38
CA THR A 76 28.05 -17.16 17.59
C THR A 76 29.43 -17.76 17.27
N PRO A 77 30.47 -17.44 18.06
CA PRO A 77 31.78 -18.07 17.89
C PRO A 77 31.72 -19.62 17.94
N ALA A 78 30.76 -20.19 18.66
CA ALA A 78 30.54 -21.63 18.71
C ALA A 78 30.00 -22.21 17.40
N ASP A 79 29.16 -21.46 16.67
CA ASP A 79 28.62 -21.87 15.37
C ASP A 79 29.72 -21.88 14.31
N VAL A 80 30.64 -20.91 14.37
CA VAL A 80 31.81 -20.83 13.47
C VAL A 80 32.76 -22.01 13.71
N LEU A 81 32.96 -22.41 14.96
CA LEU A 81 33.82 -23.55 15.31
C LEU A 81 33.23 -24.90 14.87
N ARG A 82 31.90 -25.08 14.88
CA ARG A 82 31.29 -26.34 14.37
C ARG A 82 31.51 -26.57 12.88
N GLY A 83 31.78 -25.51 12.10
CA GLY A 83 32.10 -25.61 10.67
C GLY A 83 33.54 -26.04 10.37
N THR A 84 34.47 -25.94 11.33
CA THR A 84 35.89 -26.23 11.08
C THR A 84 36.29 -27.67 11.41
N TYR A 85 35.61 -28.31 12.37
CA TYR A 85 35.92 -29.69 12.80
C TYR A 85 35.41 -30.79 11.87
N SER A 86 34.51 -30.47 10.93
CA SER A 86 33.99 -31.43 9.94
C SER A 86 35.01 -31.83 8.87
N LEU A 87 36.10 -31.07 8.70
CA LEU A 87 37.16 -31.35 7.72
C LEU A 87 38.34 -32.16 8.28
N LEU A 88 38.36 -32.45 9.58
CA LEU A 88 39.47 -33.13 10.25
C LEU A 88 39.20 -34.61 10.56
N SER A 89 38.05 -35.15 10.14
CA SER A 89 37.66 -36.56 10.37
C SER A 89 37.73 -37.42 9.11
N GLN A 90 38.61 -37.06 8.17
CA GLN A 90 38.98 -37.92 7.04
C GLN A 90 40.50 -38.00 6.93
N ASN A 91 41.10 -38.80 7.81
CA ASN A 91 42.34 -39.56 7.57
C ASN A 91 42.52 -40.58 8.70
#